data_AF-A0A975WF61-F1
#
_entry.id   AF-A0A975WF61-F1
#
_cell.length_a   1.000
_cell.length_b   1.000
_cell.length_c   1.000
_cell.angle_alpha   90.00
_cell.angle_beta   90.00
_cell.angle_gamma   90.00
#
_symmetry.space_group_name_H-M   'P 1'
#
loop_
_entity.id
_entity.type
_entity.pdbx_description
1 polymer ?
#
loop_
_entity_poly.entity_id
_entity_poly.type
_entity_poly.pdbx_seq_one_letter_code
_entity_poly.pdbx_strand_id
1 'polypeptide(L)'
;MRTSDPDLDLHAGAVATALRLVRAYLEHDHPTLAPVFLVASVLRGRCGAVAVDVGFENDWSAETRDHLKSAARVLLSDLGFETRPANWVPALPYVLVFGAPPTNHERLKAIRRRRSRGENGP
;
A
#
# COMPACT_ATOMS: atom_id res chain seq x y z
N MET A 1 -1.64 2.64 28.94
CA MET A 1 -1.84 3.63 27.87
C MET A 1 -0.68 3.51 26.89
N ARG A 2 -0.91 3.07 25.65
CA ARG A 2 0.10 3.24 24.59
C ARG A 2 0.16 4.74 24.31
N THR A 3 1.26 5.39 24.65
CA THR A 3 1.59 6.71 24.11
C THR A 3 1.66 6.55 22.59
N SER A 4 0.72 7.16 21.87
CA SER A 4 0.75 7.22 20.42
C SER A 4 2.03 7.93 19.98
N ASP A 5 2.65 7.39 18.94
CA ASP A 5 3.85 7.96 18.33
C ASP A 5 3.36 8.86 17.17
N PRO A 6 3.38 10.20 17.33
CA PRO A 6 2.75 11.11 16.38
C PRO A 6 3.37 11.02 14.97
N ASP A 7 4.64 10.63 14.87
CA ASP A 7 5.29 10.41 13.58
C ASP A 7 4.73 9.17 12.87
N LEU A 8 4.45 8.10 13.62
CA LEU A 8 3.80 6.90 13.09
C LEU A 8 2.35 7.15 12.69
N ASP A 9 1.61 7.97 13.46
CA ASP A 9 0.23 8.32 13.15
C ASP A 9 0.13 9.18 11.88
N LEU A 10 1.03 10.15 11.70
CA LEU A 10 1.13 10.95 10.48
C LEU A 10 1.44 10.07 9.26
N HIS A 11 2.43 9.16 9.40
CA HIS A 11 2.76 8.21 8.34
C HIS A 11 1.60 7.26 8.04
N ALA A 12 0.90 6.76 9.06
CA ALA A 12 -0.26 5.88 8.88
C ALA A 12 -1.39 6.57 8.11
N GLY A 13 -1.65 7.85 8.38
CA GLY A 13 -2.63 8.65 7.62
C GLY A 13 -2.26 8.79 6.15
N ALA A 14 -0.99 9.12 5.86
CA ALA A 14 -0.49 9.23 4.49
C ALA A 14 -0.54 7.88 3.75
N VAL A 15 -0.14 6.80 4.43
CA VAL A 15 -0.21 5.43 3.89
C VAL A 15 -1.66 5.03 3.62
N ALA A 16 -2.62 5.36 4.50
CA ALA A 16 -4.04 5.05 4.28
C ALA A 16 -4.57 5.67 2.97
N THR A 17 -4.23 6.93 2.68
CA THR A 17 -4.59 7.57 1.41
C THR A 17 -3.87 6.93 0.22
N ALA A 18 -2.59 6.60 0.37
CA ALA A 18 -1.81 5.94 -0.67
C ALA A 18 -2.38 4.55 -1.02
N LEU A 19 -2.79 3.76 -0.02
CA LEU A 19 -3.40 2.45 -0.21
C LEU A 19 -4.69 2.52 -1.04
N ARG A 20 -5.50 3.58 -0.90
CA ARG A 20 -6.69 3.78 -1.75
C ARG A 20 -6.31 3.95 -3.21
N LEU A 21 -5.26 4.73 -3.48
CA LEU A 21 -4.77 4.94 -4.85
C LEU A 21 -4.14 3.67 -5.42
N VAL A 22 -3.34 2.94 -4.63
CA VAL A 22 -2.77 1.65 -5.04
C VAL A 22 -3.89 0.64 -5.34
N ARG A 23 -4.86 0.51 -4.45
CA ARG A 23 -6.03 -0.36 -4.66
C ARG A 23 -6.79 0.01 -5.92
N ALA A 24 -7.05 1.29 -6.15
CA ALA A 24 -7.72 1.76 -7.37
C ALA A 24 -6.93 1.43 -8.65
N TYR A 25 -5.59 1.50 -8.61
CA TYR A 25 -4.73 1.15 -9.74
C TYR A 25 -4.78 -0.35 -10.02
N LEU A 26 -4.65 -1.16 -8.97
CA LEU A 26 -4.73 -2.62 -9.09
C LEU A 26 -6.13 -3.03 -9.59
N GLU A 27 -7.23 -2.49 -9.03
CA GLU A 27 -8.61 -2.75 -9.45
C GLU A 27 -8.83 -2.47 -10.94
N HIS A 28 -8.13 -1.47 -11.49
CA HIS A 28 -8.18 -1.15 -12.91
C HIS A 28 -7.50 -2.22 -13.77
N ASP A 29 -6.32 -2.70 -13.37
CA ASP A 29 -5.57 -3.72 -14.11
C ASP A 29 -6.14 -5.14 -13.92
N HIS A 30 -6.78 -5.40 -12.77
CA HIS A 30 -7.41 -6.67 -12.46
C HIS A 30 -8.83 -6.44 -11.90
N PRO A 31 -9.86 -6.28 -12.74
CA PRO A 31 -11.24 -5.99 -12.30
C PRO A 31 -11.84 -7.01 -11.33
N THR A 32 -11.28 -8.23 -11.28
CA THR A 32 -11.66 -9.30 -10.34
C THR A 32 -11.16 -9.07 -8.90
N LEU A 33 -10.39 -7.99 -8.64
CA LEU A 33 -9.94 -7.56 -7.30
C LEU A 33 -11.05 -7.10 -6.36
N ALA A 34 -12.30 -7.05 -6.82
CA ALA A 34 -13.43 -6.48 -6.09
C ALA A 34 -13.61 -6.95 -4.62
N PRO A 35 -13.24 -8.18 -4.19
CA PRO A 35 -13.34 -8.56 -2.78
C PRO A 35 -12.04 -8.40 -1.95
N VAL A 36 -11.00 -7.72 -2.45
CA VAL A 36 -9.69 -7.72 -1.77
C VAL A 36 -9.51 -6.53 -0.81
N PHE A 37 -9.08 -6.82 0.42
CA PHE A 37 -8.64 -5.81 1.38
C PHE A 37 -7.12 -5.65 1.31
N LEU A 38 -6.69 -4.47 0.84
CA LEU A 38 -5.28 -4.07 0.87
C LEU A 38 -4.95 -3.61 2.29
N VAL A 39 -3.95 -4.25 2.90
CA VAL A 39 -3.47 -3.95 4.25
C VAL A 39 -2.03 -3.46 4.14
N ALA A 40 -1.63 -2.49 4.96
CA ALA A 40 -0.22 -2.17 5.13
C ALA A 40 0.16 -2.11 6.59
N SER A 41 1.42 -2.43 6.86
CA SER A 41 2.08 -2.23 8.14
C SER A 41 3.08 -1.09 7.99
N VAL A 42 2.93 -0.04 8.80
CA VAL A 42 3.96 0.98 8.97
C VAL A 42 4.89 0.51 10.08
N LEU A 43 6.18 0.39 9.76
CA LEU A 43 7.21 -0.23 10.60
C LEU A 43 8.25 0.81 11.00
N ARG A 44 8.60 0.88 12.29
CA ARG A 44 9.76 1.66 12.77
C ARG A 44 10.97 0.76 12.97
N GLY A 45 12.07 1.09 12.30
CA GLY A 45 13.37 0.46 12.46
C GLY A 45 14.11 0.92 13.71
N ARG A 46 15.16 0.20 14.10
CA ARG A 46 15.96 0.52 15.30
C ARG A 46 16.73 1.84 15.16
N CYS A 47 17.05 2.23 13.94
CA CYS A 47 17.66 3.52 13.60
C CYS A 47 16.65 4.68 13.51
N GLY A 48 15.37 4.44 13.77
CA GLY A 48 14.31 5.45 13.63
C GLY A 48 13.71 5.56 12.22
N ALA A 49 14.25 4.86 11.22
CA ALA A 49 13.70 4.81 9.87
C ALA A 49 12.27 4.23 9.85
N VAL A 50 11.44 4.69 8.92
CA VAL A 50 10.05 4.24 8.74
C VAL A 50 9.90 3.58 7.38
N ALA A 51 9.36 2.37 7.37
CA ALA A 51 9.12 1.61 6.14
C ALA A 51 7.70 1.06 6.11
N VAL A 52 7.20 0.77 4.91
CA VAL A 52 5.88 0.17 4.68
C VAL A 52 6.03 -1.26 4.18
N ASP A 53 5.33 -2.20 4.80
CA ASP A 53 5.09 -3.53 4.22
C ASP A 53 3.62 -3.70 3.86
N VAL A 54 3.35 -4.28 2.70
CA VAL A 54 1.99 -4.47 2.18
C VAL A 54 1.58 -5.93 2.34
N GLY A 55 0.31 -6.14 2.61
CA GLY A 55 -0.34 -7.44 2.60
C GLY A 55 -1.71 -7.36 1.94
N PHE A 56 -2.28 -8.53 1.73
CA PHE A 56 -3.65 -8.70 1.25
C PHE A 56 -4.37 -9.66 2.17
N GLU A 57 -5.61 -9.31 2.50
CA GLU A 57 -6.55 -10.21 3.17
C GLU A 57 -7.52 -10.73 2.10
N ASN A 58 -7.30 -11.98 1.65
CA ASN A 58 -8.13 -12.71 0.69
C ASN A 58 -7.76 -14.21 0.63
N ASP A 59 -8.57 -14.99 -0.10
CA ASP A 59 -8.40 -16.43 -0.31
C ASP A 59 -7.55 -16.79 -1.56
N TRP A 60 -6.70 -15.87 -2.05
CA TRP A 60 -5.90 -16.15 -3.24
C TRP A 60 -4.70 -17.06 -2.98
N SER A 61 -4.24 -17.71 -4.05
CA SER A 61 -2.99 -18.47 -4.04
C SER A 61 -1.82 -17.59 -3.58
N ALA A 62 -0.80 -18.21 -2.98
CA ALA A 62 0.40 -17.51 -2.53
C ALA A 62 1.08 -16.74 -3.69
N GLU A 63 1.16 -17.35 -4.87
CA GLU A 63 1.76 -16.73 -6.07
C GLU A 63 1.04 -15.45 -6.50
N THR A 64 -0.29 -15.45 -6.59
CA THR A 64 -1.07 -14.26 -6.95
C THR A 64 -0.90 -13.16 -5.89
N ARG A 65 -0.87 -13.52 -4.61
CA ARG A 65 -0.62 -12.56 -3.52
C ARG A 65 0.79 -11.95 -3.62
N ASP A 66 1.80 -12.75 -3.92
CA ASP A 66 3.19 -12.28 -4.06
C ASP A 66 3.36 -11.35 -5.26
N HIS A 67 2.76 -11.69 -6.41
CA HIS A 67 2.77 -10.83 -7.59
C HIS A 67 2.15 -9.46 -7.31
N LEU A 68 0.97 -9.44 -6.69
CA LEU A 68 0.27 -8.20 -6.36
C LEU A 68 0.96 -7.43 -5.23
N LYS A 69 1.63 -8.12 -4.30
CA LYS A 69 2.45 -7.47 -3.27
C LYS A 69 3.65 -6.76 -3.89
N SER A 70 4.26 -7.36 -4.91
CA SER A 70 5.30 -6.71 -5.72
C SER A 70 4.76 -5.46 -6.42
N ALA A 71 3.63 -5.57 -7.13
CA ALA A 71 3.01 -4.43 -7.82
C ALA A 71 2.63 -3.30 -6.85
N ALA A 72 2.02 -3.62 -5.71
CA ALA A 72 1.67 -2.64 -4.68
C ALA A 72 2.89 -1.94 -4.08
N ARG A 73 4.01 -2.66 -3.89
CA ARG A 73 5.27 -2.07 -3.42
C ARG A 73 5.84 -1.07 -4.42
N VAL A 74 5.83 -1.40 -5.72
CA VAL A 74 6.26 -0.47 -6.77
C VAL A 74 5.42 0.80 -6.73
N LEU A 75 4.09 0.66 -6.66
CA LEU A 75 3.19 1.81 -6.61
C LEU A 75 3.36 2.65 -5.34
N LEU A 76 3.65 2.06 -4.18
CA LEU A 76 3.96 2.82 -2.96
C LEU A 76 5.32 3.53 -3.05
N SER A 77 6.33 2.89 -3.61
CA SER A 77 7.64 3.50 -3.86
C SER A 77 7.50 4.72 -4.78
N ASP A 78 6.68 4.60 -5.83
CA ASP A 78 6.37 5.71 -6.75
C ASP A 78 5.63 6.87 -6.08
N LEU A 79 4.93 6.60 -4.97
CA LEU A 79 4.28 7.60 -4.14
C LEU A 79 5.24 8.17 -3.07
N GLY A 80 6.51 7.77 -3.07
CA GLY A 80 7.55 8.27 -2.18
C GLY A 80 7.67 7.52 -0.85
N PHE A 81 7.00 6.38 -0.68
CA PHE A 81 7.13 5.57 0.53
C PHE A 81 8.27 4.57 0.42
N GLU A 82 9.13 4.54 1.44
CA GLU A 82 10.13 3.50 1.57
C GLU A 82 9.45 2.15 1.83
N THR A 83 9.65 1.18 0.93
CA THR A 83 9.08 -0.17 1.08
C THR A 83 10.08 -1.11 1.71
N ARG A 84 9.59 -1.99 2.60
CA ARG A 84 10.43 -2.87 3.41
C ARG A 84 11.18 -3.91 2.55
N PRO A 85 12.52 -4.00 2.62
CA PRO A 85 13.26 -5.13 2.05
C PRO A 85 13.10 -6.41 2.89
N ALA A 86 13.39 -7.58 2.31
CA ALA A 86 13.14 -8.90 2.93
C ALA A 86 13.76 -9.05 4.34
N ASN A 87 14.89 -8.39 4.61
CA ASN A 87 15.67 -8.53 5.84
C ASN A 87 15.47 -7.39 6.85
N TRP A 88 14.46 -6.54 6.67
CA TRP A 88 14.22 -5.42 7.60
C TRP A 88 13.71 -5.93 8.95
N VAL A 89 14.36 -5.57 10.05
CA VAL A 89 13.99 -6.03 11.41
C VAL A 89 13.29 -4.88 12.14
N PRO A 90 11.97 -4.97 12.42
CA PRO A 90 11.26 -3.92 13.16
C PRO A 90 11.75 -3.84 14.61
N ALA A 91 11.80 -2.62 15.16
CA ALA A 91 12.28 -2.39 16.51
C ALA A 91 11.18 -2.53 17.58
N LEU A 92 10.00 -1.94 17.34
CA LEU A 92 8.77 -1.84 18.17
C LEU A 92 7.80 -0.82 17.48
N PRO A 93 6.57 -0.58 17.98
CA PRO A 93 5.31 -1.06 17.41
C PRO A 93 5.11 -0.74 15.91
N TYR A 94 4.31 -1.59 15.26
CA TYR A 94 3.81 -1.35 13.91
C TYR A 94 2.36 -0.89 13.95
N VAL A 95 1.97 -0.08 12.96
CA VAL A 95 0.56 0.31 12.75
C VAL A 95 0.02 -0.51 11.58
N LEU A 96 -1.07 -1.24 11.81
CA LEU A 96 -1.84 -1.87 10.74
C LEU A 96 -2.82 -0.86 10.17
N VAL A 97 -2.73 -0.62 8.87
CA VAL A 97 -3.57 0.31 8.12
C VAL A 97 -4.38 -0.47 7.12
N PHE A 98 -5.70 -0.35 7.22
CA PHE A 98 -6.63 -0.92 6.25
C PHE A 98 -6.98 0.15 5.21
N GLY A 99 -6.72 -0.13 3.94
CA GLY A 99 -7.16 0.73 2.85
C GLY A 99 -8.67 0.67 2.73
N ALA A 100 -9.36 1.75 3.12
CA ALA A 100 -10.78 1.90 2.84
C ALA A 100 -11.04 1.73 1.32
N PRO A 101 -12.24 1.31 0.90
CA PRO A 101 -12.58 1.25 -0.52
C PRO A 101 -12.30 2.60 -1.20
N PRO A 102 -11.69 2.61 -2.39
CA PRO A 102 -11.40 3.85 -3.07
C PRO A 102 -12.69 4.54 -3.52
N THR A 103 -12.69 5.86 -3.47
CA THR A 103 -13.75 6.70 -4.02
C THR A 103 -13.66 6.75 -5.56
N ASN A 104 -14.75 7.14 -6.22
CA ASN A 104 -14.75 7.32 -7.69
C ASN A 104 -13.71 8.36 -8.15
N HIS A 105 -13.46 9.39 -7.34
CA HIS A 105 -12.43 10.37 -7.63
C HIS A 105 -11.01 9.76 -7.60
N GLU A 106 -10.71 8.94 -6.59
CA GLU A 106 -9.44 8.23 -6.49
C GLU A 106 -9.23 7.24 -7.64
N ARG A 107 -10.29 6.53 -8.05
CA ARG A 107 -10.27 5.68 -9.27
C ARG A 107 -9.91 6.47 -10.51
N LEU A 108 -10.59 7.59 -10.76
CA LEU A 108 -10.29 8.45 -11.93
C LEU A 108 -8.87 9.04 -11.87
N LYS A 109 -8.39 9.42 -10.68
CA LYS A 109 -7.03 9.94 -10.48
C LYS A 109 -5.96 8.88 -10.78
N ALA A 110 -6.19 7.63 -10.36
CA ALA A 110 -5.31 6.50 -10.68
C ALA A 110 -5.22 6.29 -12.20
N ILE A 111 -6.37 6.22 -12.89
CA ILE A 111 -6.44 6.07 -14.35
C ILE A 111 -5.72 7.21 -15.08
N ARG A 112 -5.91 8.46 -14.64
CA ARG A 112 -5.23 9.63 -15.24
C ARG A 112 -3.72 9.56 -15.10
N ARG A 113 -3.21 9.17 -13.92
CA ARG A 113 -1.77 9.02 -13.68
C ARG A 113 -1.16 7.91 -14.56
N ARG A 114 -1.87 6.80 -14.75
CA ARG A 114 -1.47 5.72 -15.66
C ARG A 114 -1.31 6.22 -17.09
N ARG A 115 -2.34 6.89 -17.63
CA ARG A 115 -2.31 7.47 -18.98
C ARG A 115 -1.17 8.49 -19.16
N SER A 116 -0.89 9.31 -18.15
CA SER A 116 0.24 10.26 -18.22
C SER A 116 1.62 9.62 -18.23
N ARG A 117 1.74 8.35 -17.78
CA ARG A 117 2.99 7.58 -17.80
C ARG A 117 3.22 6.83 -19.11
N GLY A 118 2.33 6.97 -20.09
CA GLY A 118 2.41 6.22 -21.35
C GLY A 118 2.10 4.74 -21.21
N GLU A 119 1.71 4.28 -20.01
CA GLU A 119 1.12 2.97 -19.76
C GLU A 119 -0.34 2.95 -20.25
N ASN A 120 -0.50 3.17 -21.55
CA ASN A 120 -1.71 2.73 -22.23
C ASN A 120 -1.61 1.22 -22.29
N GLY A 121 -2.12 0.54 -21.25
CA GLY A 121 -2.43 -0.88 -21.38
C GLY A 121 -3.29 -1.12 -22.64
N PRO A 122 -3.18 -2.31 -23.26
CA PRO A 122 -3.90 -2.66 -24.48
C PRO A 122 -5.42 -2.49 -24.33
#